data_AF-A0A846DD86-F1
#
_entry.id   AF-A0A846DD86-F1
#
_cell.length_a   1.000
_cell.length_b   1.000
_cell.length_c   1.000
_cell.angle_alpha   90.00
_cell.angle_beta   90.00
_cell.angle_gamma   90.00
#
_symmetry.space_group_name_H-M   'P 1'
#
loop_
_entity.id
_entity.type
_entity.pdbx_description
1 polymer ?
#
loop_
_entity_poly.entity_id
_entity_poly.type
_entity_poly.pdbx_seq_one_letter_code
_entity_poly.pdbx_strand_id
1 'polypeptide(L)' 'MHNFIPPERFFPYLTWTDIEQMPDKENVVIIQPVASIEQHGPHLPLIVDAAIGVGVLGKALGCLDPEITA' A
#
# COMPACT_ATOMS: atom_id res chain seq x y z
N MET A 1 9.76 4.80 -4.63
CA MET A 1 9.41 3.37 -4.73
C MET A 1 8.14 3.01 -3.97
N HIS A 2 7.81 3.64 -2.83
CA HIS A 2 6.56 3.39 -2.09
C HIS A 2 5.40 4.37 -2.37
N ASN A 3 5.56 5.32 -3.30
CA ASN A 3 4.56 6.34 -3.66
C ASN A 3 3.97 7.05 -2.42
N PHE A 4 2.70 6.81 -2.12
CA PHE A 4 1.96 7.43 -1.00
C PHE A 4 1.87 6.53 0.23
N ILE A 5 2.38 5.29 0.18
CA ILE A 5 2.33 4.36 1.30
C ILE A 5 3.39 4.78 2.33
N PRO A 6 3.04 4.92 3.63
CA PRO A 6 4.03 5.17 4.68
C PRO A 6 5.18 4.15 4.60
N PRO A 7 6.45 4.57 4.55
CA PRO A 7 7.59 3.69 4.31
C PRO A 7 7.66 2.49 5.26
N GLU A 8 7.34 2.71 6.53
CA GLU A 8 7.31 1.69 7.58
C GLU A 8 6.21 0.63 7.39
N ARG A 9 5.16 0.95 6.62
CA ARG A 9 4.06 0.03 6.28
C ARG A 9 4.17 -0.56 4.87
N PHE A 10 5.29 -0.32 4.17
CA PHE A 10 5.46 -0.76 2.79
C PHE A 10 6.07 -2.17 2.74
N PHE A 11 5.21 -3.18 2.66
CA PHE A 11 5.57 -4.61 2.67
C PHE A 11 6.78 -4.99 1.79
N PRO A 12 6.96 -4.46 0.56
CA PRO A 12 8.11 -4.79 -0.29
C PRO A 12 9.49 -4.39 0.25
N TYR A 13 9.56 -3.64 1.36
CA TYR A 13 10.82 -3.35 2.05
C TYR A 13 11.27 -4.45 3.01
N LEU A 14 10.39 -5.39 3.36
CA LEU A 14 10.72 -6.52 4.22
C LEU A 14 11.48 -7.60 3.44
N THR A 15 12.50 -8.18 4.07
CA THR A 15 13.13 -9.41 3.60
C THR A 15 12.30 -10.63 4.00
N TRP A 16 12.56 -11.78 3.39
CA TRP A 16 11.89 -13.02 3.79
C TRP A 16 12.20 -13.40 5.25
N THR A 17 13.38 -13.07 5.76
CA THR A 17 13.78 -13.26 7.17
C THR A 17 12.98 -12.37 8.12
N ASP A 18 12.71 -11.11 7.72
CA ASP A 18 11.85 -10.22 8.51
C ASP A 18 10.42 -10.78 8.60
N ILE A 19 9.91 -11.35 7.50
CA ILE A 19 8.61 -12.01 7.44
C ILE A 19 8.61 -13.31 8.28
N GLU A 20 9.69 -14.09 8.25
CA GLU A 20 9.82 -15.32 9.04
C GLU A 20 9.81 -15.02 10.55
N GLN A 21 10.49 -13.95 10.96
CA GLN A 21 10.65 -13.55 12.37
C GLN A 21 9.52 -12.65 12.89
N MET A 22 8.55 -12.30 12.04
CA MET A 22 7.46 -11.40 12.37
C MET A 22 6.59 -11.97 13.52
N PRO A 23 6.41 -11.23 14.62
CA PRO A 23 5.50 -11.63 15.68
C PRO A 23 4.06 -11.54 15.18
N ASP A 24 3.21 -12.45 15.66
CA ASP A 24 1.77 -12.44 15.40
C ASP A 24 1.37 -12.41 13.91
N LYS A 25 2.20 -13.03 13.06
CA LYS A 25 2.04 -13.06 11.59
C LYS A 25 0.65 -13.47 11.10
N GLU A 26 -0.05 -14.33 11.85
CA GLU A 26 -1.41 -14.81 11.50
C GLU A 26 -2.48 -13.70 11.60
N ASN A 27 -2.22 -12.62 12.33
CA ASN A 27 -3.14 -11.48 12.47
C ASN A 27 -2.75 -10.28 11.59
N VAL A 28 -1.72 -10.42 10.74
CA VAL A 28 -1.28 -9.34 9.85
C VAL A 28 -2.21 -9.22 8.65
N VAL A 29 -2.71 -8.00 8.43
CA VAL A 29 -3.55 -7.67 7.27
C VAL A 29 -2.67 -7.15 6.13
N ILE A 30 -2.66 -7.88 5.01
CA ILE A 30 -1.99 -7.43 3.78
C ILE A 30 -3.04 -6.83 2.82
N ILE A 31 -2.76 -5.63 2.32
CA ILE A 31 -3.59 -4.95 1.32
C ILE A 31 -2.85 -4.99 -0.02
N GLN A 32 -3.47 -5.61 -1.03
CA GLN A 32 -2.98 -5.61 -2.40
C GLN A 32 -3.86 -4.67 -3.25
N PRO A 33 -3.39 -3.47 -3.60
CA PRO A 33 -4.11 -2.61 -4.54
C PRO A 33 -4.21 -3.28 -5.90
N VAL A 34 -5.43 -3.40 -6.42
CA VAL A 34 -5.70 -3.90 -7.77
C VAL A 34 -6.35 -2.76 -8.55
N ALA A 35 -5.83 -2.51 -9.75
CA ALA A 35 -6.23 -1.38 -10.59
C ALA A 35 -6.02 -1.70 -12.07
N SER A 36 -6.34 -0.73 -12.94
CA SER A 36 -6.25 -0.84 -14.39
C SER A 36 -5.11 0.00 -14.98
N ILE A 37 -4.76 -0.32 -16.23
CA ILE A 37 -4.10 0.58 -17.16
C ILE A 37 -5.11 0.84 -18.28
N GLU A 38 -5.76 2.01 -18.23
CA GLU A 38 -6.97 2.27 -19.02
C GLU A 38 -7.04 3.71 -19.52
N GLN A 39 -7.70 3.90 -20.67
CA GLN A 39 -7.92 5.21 -21.28
C GLN A 39 -8.90 6.06 -20.44
N HIS A 40 -8.50 7.29 -20.08
CA HIS A 40 -9.32 8.23 -19.29
C HIS A 40 -9.63 9.54 -20.04
N GLY A 41 -9.81 9.48 -21.35
CA GLY A 41 -10.00 10.66 -22.21
C GLY A 41 -8.67 11.31 -22.61
N PRO A 42 -8.70 12.36 -23.45
CA PRO A 42 -7.49 13.00 -23.96
C PRO A 42 -6.71 13.82 -22.92
N HIS A 43 -7.21 13.91 -21.69
CA HIS A 43 -6.75 14.85 -20.66
C HIS A 43 -6.16 14.18 -19.43
N LEU A 44 -6.27 12.85 -19.30
CA LEU A 44 -5.80 12.10 -18.14
C LEU A 44 -4.90 10.94 -18.56
N PRO A 45 -3.92 10.57 -17.71
CA PRO A 45 -2.99 9.49 -18.00
C PRO A 45 -3.65 8.10 -17.84
N LEU A 46 -3.00 7.05 -18.35
CA LEU A 46 -3.54 5.68 -18.26
C LEU A 46 -3.53 5.06 -16.86
N ILE A 47 -2.83 5.68 -15.91
CA ILE A 47 -2.56 5.15 -14.56
C ILE A 47 -3.60 5.59 -13.52
N VAL A 48 -4.63 6.34 -13.91
CA VAL A 48 -5.50 7.06 -12.95
C VAL A 48 -6.06 6.13 -11.88
N ASP A 49 -6.54 4.94 -12.25
CA ASP A 49 -7.06 3.96 -11.30
C ASP A 49 -6.05 3.59 -10.22
N ALA A 50 -4.81 3.26 -10.63
CA ALA A 50 -3.74 2.89 -9.70
C ALA A 50 -3.29 4.08 -8.85
N ALA A 51 -3.17 5.27 -9.46
CA ALA A 51 -2.72 6.47 -8.77
C ALA A 51 -3.72 6.91 -7.68
N ILE A 52 -5.02 6.91 -7.99
CA ILE A 52 -6.07 7.24 -7.02
C ILE A 52 -6.13 6.17 -5.93
N GLY A 53 -6.16 4.89 -6.31
CA GLY A 53 -6.24 3.79 -5.35
C GLY A 53 -5.11 3.81 -4.32
N VAL A 54 -3.86 3.96 -4.78
CA VAL A 54 -2.69 4.05 -3.90
C VAL A 54 -2.68 5.35 -3.09
N GLY A 55 -3.16 6.47 -3.65
CA GLY A 55 -3.28 7.74 -2.95
C GLY A 55 -4.27 7.69 -1.77
N VAL A 56 -5.46 7.12 -2.00
CA VAL A 56 -6.47 6.92 -0.95
C VAL A 56 -5.94 5.95 0.11
N LEU A 57 -5.34 4.83 -0.30
CA LEU A 57 -4.77 3.85 0.62
C LEU A 57 -3.67 4.47 1.50
N GLY A 58 -2.73 5.20 0.92
CA GLY A 58 -1.66 5.86 1.66
C GLY A 58 -2.18 6.80 2.73
N LYS A 59 -3.22 7.58 2.41
CA LYS A 59 -3.88 8.46 3.38
C LYS A 59 -4.58 7.68 4.49
N ALA A 60 -5.29 6.60 4.15
CA ALA A 60 -5.98 5.75 5.12
C ALA A 60 -4.99 5.07 6.09
N LEU A 61 -3.87 4.55 5.59
CA LEU A 61 -2.80 3.96 6.42
C LEU A 61 -2.19 4.97 7.39
N GLY A 62 -2.06 6.23 6.99
CA GLY A 62 -1.63 7.32 7.88
C GLY A 62 -2.66 7.76 8.91
N CYS A 63 -3.89 7.23 8.87
CA CYS A 63 -4.95 7.51 9.83
C CYS A 63 -5.22 6.34 10.79
N LEU A 64 -4.44 5.26 10.71
CA LEU A 64 -4.55 4.14 11.65
C LEU A 64 -4.19 4.58 13.07
N ASP A 65 -4.83 3.94 14.05
CA ASP A 65 -4.49 4.11 15.46
C ASP A 65 -3.00 3.75 15.68
N PRO A 66 -2.23 4.53 16.46
CA PRO A 66 -0.84 4.21 16.78
C PRO A 66 -0.62 2.82 17.38
N GLU A 67 -1.62 2.23 18.03
CA GLU A 67 -1.55 0.86 18.58
C GLU A 67 -1.53 -0.21 17.48
N ILE A 68 -1.95 0.12 16.25
CA ILE A 68 -1.84 -0.78 15.09
C ILE A 68 -0.42 -0.65 14.54
N THR A 69 0.46 -1.60 14.85
CA THR A 69 1.86 -1.58 14.42
C THR A 69 2.01 -1.62 12.90
N ALA A 70 3.12 -1.06 12.40
CA ALA A 70 3.52 -1.11 11.00
C ALA A 70 4.26 -2.42 10.68
#